data_AF-A0A7W0V464-F1
#
_entry.id   AF-A0A7W0V464-F1
#
_cell.length_a   1.000
_cell.length_b   1.000
_cell.length_c   1.000
_cell.angle_alpha   90.00
_cell.angle_beta   90.00
_cell.angle_gamma   90.00
#
_symmetry.space_group_name_H-M   'P 1'
#
loop_
_entity.id
_entity.type
_entity.pdbx_description
1 polymer ?
#
loop_
_entity_poly.entity_id
_entity_poly.type
_entity_poly.pdbx_seq_one_letter_code
_entity_poly.pdbx_strand_id
1 'polypeptide(L)'
;MSQRAALDHEAHENRLQLADVARQYYVEDFTQEQIARRIGVSRSHVSRMLKEARALGIVEINVHHPLRTRPDFQERLQEMLPLAQSLVLAASPEPNGEQPEAAHNTVIARQLGALAARFLNERIAEN
;
A
#
# COMPACT_ATOMS: atom_id res chain seq x y z
N MET A 1 28.07 30.48 -11.61
CA MET A 1 26.96 29.60 -11.20
C MET A 1 26.83 29.68 -9.68
N SER A 2 25.61 29.89 -9.15
CA SER A 2 25.39 30.12 -7.71
C SER A 2 25.38 28.81 -6.91
N GLN A 3 25.91 28.81 -5.69
CA GLN A 3 26.03 27.66 -4.78
C GLN A 3 24.69 26.92 -4.56
N ARG A 4 23.56 27.65 -4.61
CA ARG A 4 22.22 27.09 -4.47
C ARG A 4 21.82 26.18 -5.63
N ALA A 5 22.16 26.55 -6.87
CA ALA A 5 21.82 25.75 -8.05
C ALA A 5 22.59 24.41 -8.10
N ALA A 6 23.80 24.36 -7.53
CA ALA A 6 24.58 23.12 -7.44
C ALA A 6 23.97 22.13 -6.43
N LEU A 7 23.52 22.62 -5.27
CA LEU A 7 22.84 21.80 -4.26
C LEU A 7 21.51 21.23 -4.75
N ASP A 8 20.71 22.04 -5.45
CA ASP A 8 19.43 21.60 -6.01
C ASP A 8 19.64 20.50 -7.08
N HIS A 9 20.70 20.62 -7.88
CA HIS A 9 21.06 19.61 -8.88
C HIS A 9 21.52 18.29 -8.22
N GLU A 10 22.41 18.36 -7.23
CA GLU A 10 22.90 17.17 -6.51
C GLU A 10 21.75 16.41 -5.81
N ALA A 11 20.82 17.14 -5.18
CA ALA A 11 19.63 16.54 -4.57
C ALA A 11 18.71 15.87 -5.61
N HIS A 12 18.58 16.46 -6.81
CA HIS A 12 17.82 15.87 -7.89
C HIS A 12 18.45 14.57 -8.41
N GLU A 13 19.77 14.58 -8.68
CA GLU A 13 20.51 13.40 -9.12
C GLU A 13 20.44 12.26 -8.09
N ASN A 14 20.56 12.57 -6.79
CA ASN A 14 20.39 11.57 -5.74
C ASN A 14 18.98 10.94 -5.78
N ARG A 15 17.92 11.76 -5.93
CA ARG A 15 16.54 11.25 -6.04
C ARG A 15 16.35 10.35 -7.27
N LEU A 16 16.95 10.70 -8.41
CA LEU A 16 16.93 9.85 -9.61
C LEU A 16 17.60 8.51 -9.35
N GLN A 17 18.78 8.52 -8.72
CA GLN A 17 19.50 7.30 -8.39
C GLN A 17 18.70 6.38 -7.45
N LEU A 18 18.03 6.95 -6.44
CA LEU A 18 17.13 6.21 -5.55
C LEU A 18 15.95 5.58 -6.30
N ALA A 19 15.35 6.31 -7.25
CA ALA A 19 14.26 5.81 -8.08
C ALA A 19 14.72 4.65 -8.96
N ASP A 20 15.90 4.74 -9.58
CA ASP A 20 16.45 3.67 -10.42
C ASP A 20 16.79 2.40 -9.64
N VAL A 21 17.34 2.55 -8.43
CA VAL A 21 17.58 1.41 -7.53
C VAL A 21 16.25 0.78 -7.09
N ALA A 22 15.25 1.59 -6.76
CA ALA A 22 13.93 1.11 -6.40
C ALA A 22 13.24 0.36 -7.55
N ARG A 23 13.30 0.90 -8.78
CA ARG A 23 12.75 0.27 -9.97
C ARG A 23 13.37 -1.09 -10.24
N GLN A 24 14.71 -1.19 -10.19
CA GLN A 24 15.41 -2.46 -10.33
C GLN A 24 14.96 -3.51 -9.29
N TYR A 25 14.73 -3.09 -8.05
CA TYR A 25 14.35 -4.01 -6.97
C TYR A 25 12.88 -4.42 -7.02
N TYR A 26 11.96 -3.47 -7.15
CA TYR A 26 10.52 -3.71 -7.00
C TYR A 26 9.79 -4.03 -8.31
N VAL A 27 10.35 -3.65 -9.46
CA VAL A 27 9.70 -3.82 -10.77
C VAL A 27 10.44 -4.85 -11.62
N GLU A 28 11.78 -4.85 -11.56
CA GLU A 28 12.61 -5.76 -12.37
C GLU A 28 13.09 -7.00 -11.60
N ASP A 29 12.64 -7.19 -10.35
CA ASP A 29 12.95 -8.33 -9.49
C ASP A 29 14.45 -8.61 -9.26
N PHE A 30 15.32 -7.61 -9.44
CA PHE A 30 16.74 -7.76 -9.11
C PHE A 30 16.92 -7.89 -7.60
N THR A 31 17.74 -8.85 -7.19
CA THR A 31 18.20 -8.92 -5.80
C THR A 31 19.09 -7.71 -5.46
N GLN A 32 19.11 -7.30 -4.20
CA GLN A 32 19.99 -6.23 -3.73
C GLN A 32 21.48 -6.51 -4.04
N GLU A 33 21.88 -7.78 -4.09
CA GLU A 33 23.24 -8.20 -4.46
C GLU A 33 23.54 -8.00 -5.96
N GLN A 34 22.56 -8.25 -6.84
CA GLN A 34 22.71 -7.96 -8.27
C GLN A 34 22.81 -6.45 -8.51
N ILE A 35 21.96 -5.66 -7.86
CA ILE A 35 21.98 -4.19 -7.95
C ILE A 35 23.31 -3.64 -7.44
N ALA A 36 23.75 -4.12 -6.27
CA ALA A 36 25.01 -3.72 -5.63
C ALA A 36 26.22 -3.90 -6.57
N ARG A 37 26.34 -5.08 -7.20
CA ARG A 37 27.38 -5.37 -8.18
C ARG A 37 27.30 -4.46 -9.41
N ARG A 38 26.09 -4.15 -9.88
CA ARG A 38 25.88 -3.33 -11.09
C ARG A 38 26.27 -1.87 -10.89
N ILE A 39 26.03 -1.31 -9.71
CA ILE A 39 26.31 0.10 -9.40
C ILE A 39 27.58 0.31 -8.57
N GLY A 40 28.35 -0.76 -8.30
CA GLY A 40 29.64 -0.68 -7.62
C GLY A 40 29.56 -0.34 -6.13
N VAL A 41 28.51 -0.76 -5.43
CA VAL A 41 28.33 -0.49 -3.99
C VAL A 41 28.11 -1.79 -3.21
N SER A 42 28.08 -1.71 -1.88
CA SER A 42 27.72 -2.86 -1.04
C SER A 42 26.22 -3.14 -1.06
N ARG A 43 25.83 -4.40 -0.83
CA ARG A 43 24.43 -4.79 -0.59
C ARG A 43 23.77 -3.96 0.53
N SER A 44 24.51 -3.66 1.61
CA SER A 44 24.01 -2.82 2.70
C SER A 44 23.78 -1.37 2.29
N HIS A 45 24.51 -0.86 1.30
CA HIS A 45 24.25 0.44 0.71
C HIS A 45 22.93 0.42 -0.09
N VAL A 46 22.72 -0.58 -0.95
CA VAL A 46 21.44 -0.75 -1.69
C VAL A 46 20.25 -0.85 -0.72
N SER A 47 20.39 -1.60 0.38
CA SER A 47 19.36 -1.67 1.41
C SER A 47 19.02 -0.31 2.02
N ARG A 48 20.03 0.54 2.29
CA ARG A 48 19.84 1.91 2.77
C ARG A 48 19.16 2.79 1.71
N MET A 49 19.58 2.72 0.45
CA MET A 49 18.97 3.44 -0.66
C MET A 49 17.47 3.09 -0.80
N LEU A 50 17.11 1.80 -0.72
CA LEU A 50 15.70 1.39 -0.76
C LEU A 50 14.89 1.91 0.43
N LYS A 51 15.50 1.97 1.63
CA LYS A 51 14.86 2.59 2.81
C LYS A 51 14.65 4.08 2.60
N GLU A 52 15.66 4.77 2.07
CA GLU A 52 15.61 6.21 1.79
C GLU A 52 14.57 6.54 0.72
N ALA A 53 14.51 5.75 -0.36
CA ALA A 53 13.49 5.90 -1.40
C ALA A 53 12.07 5.82 -0.85
N ARG A 54 11.81 4.93 0.11
CA ARG A 54 10.51 4.88 0.82
C ARG A 54 10.30 6.09 1.72
N ALA A 55 11.32 6.48 2.49
CA ALA A 55 11.22 7.62 3.42
C ALA A 55 10.96 8.95 2.69
N LEU A 56 11.51 9.12 1.48
CA LEU A 56 11.33 10.30 0.64
C LEU A 56 10.08 10.27 -0.25
N GLY A 57 9.23 9.24 -0.10
CA GLY A 57 8.01 9.07 -0.90
C GLY A 57 8.26 8.77 -2.38
N ILE A 58 9.48 8.37 -2.76
CA ILE A 58 9.81 7.92 -4.12
C ILE A 58 9.16 6.55 -4.37
N VAL A 59 9.04 5.74 -3.31
CA VAL A 59 8.36 4.44 -3.33
C VAL A 59 7.18 4.45 -2.36
N GLU A 60 6.00 4.20 -2.90
CA GLU A 60 4.80 3.88 -2.12
C GLU A 60 4.50 2.38 -2.29
N ILE A 61 4.25 1.67 -1.19
CA ILE A 61 3.87 0.26 -1.21
C ILE A 61 2.42 0.18 -0.77
N ASN A 62 1.54 -0.25 -1.68
CA ASN A 62 0.15 -0.52 -1.38
C ASN A 62 -0.09 -2.03 -1.33
N VAL A 63 -0.50 -2.53 -0.16
CA VAL A 63 -0.84 -3.94 0.03
C VAL A 63 -2.36 -4.08 0.03
N HIS A 64 -2.89 -4.73 -1.02
CA HIS A 64 -4.31 -5.02 -1.13
C HIS A 64 -4.67 -6.25 -0.27
N HIS A 65 -5.06 -5.99 0.98
CA HIS A 65 -5.60 -7.05 1.83
C HIS A 65 -6.99 -7.48 1.34
N PRO A 66 -7.24 -8.80 1.21
CA PRO A 66 -8.57 -9.31 0.89
C PRO A 66 -9.60 -8.83 1.91
N LEU A 67 -10.75 -8.35 1.42
CA LEU A 67 -11.89 -8.03 2.27
C LEU A 67 -12.39 -9.32 2.92
N ARG A 68 -12.40 -9.34 4.24
CA ARG A 68 -13.00 -10.43 5.02
C ARG A 68 -14.39 -10.02 5.42
N THR A 69 -15.35 -10.94 5.30
CA THR A 69 -16.73 -10.73 5.76
C THR A 69 -17.03 -11.59 6.98
N ARG A 70 -18.15 -11.30 7.65
CA ARG A 70 -18.71 -12.08 8.77
C ARG A 70 -20.06 -12.68 8.36
N PRO A 71 -20.08 -13.85 7.69
CA PRO A 71 -21.32 -14.51 7.27
C PRO A 71 -22.27 -14.76 8.45
N ASP A 72 -21.72 -15.13 9.61
CA ASP A 72 -22.46 -15.36 10.84
C ASP A 72 -23.23 -14.12 11.32
N PHE A 73 -22.66 -12.92 11.14
CA PHE A 73 -23.34 -11.67 11.49
C PHE A 73 -24.33 -11.25 10.40
N GLN A 74 -24.04 -11.58 9.13
CA GLN A 74 -24.93 -11.30 8.01
C GLN A 74 -26.25 -12.07 8.16
N GLU A 75 -26.17 -13.37 8.41
CA GLU A 75 -27.31 -14.26 8.66
C GLU A 75 -28.15 -13.73 9.81
N ARG A 76 -27.52 -13.46 10.96
CA ARG A 76 -28.21 -12.93 12.14
C ARG A 76 -28.89 -11.58 11.91
N LEU A 77 -28.30 -10.69 11.11
CA LEU A 77 -28.94 -9.42 10.74
C LEU A 77 -30.17 -9.62 9.86
N GLN A 78 -30.14 -10.60 8.95
CA GLN A 78 -31.28 -10.93 8.08
C GLN A 78 -32.41 -11.63 8.84
N GLU A 79 -32.10 -12.39 9.90
CA GLU A 79 -33.10 -12.96 10.79
C GLU A 79 -33.81 -11.89 11.65
N MET A 80 -33.06 -10.86 12.07
CA MET A 80 -33.57 -9.83 12.98
C MET A 80 -34.23 -8.63 12.29
N LEU A 81 -33.91 -8.39 11.02
CA LEU A 81 -34.36 -7.22 10.26
C LEU A 81 -34.91 -7.66 8.89
N PRO A 82 -35.92 -6.98 8.33
CA PRO A 82 -36.49 -7.29 7.02
C PRO A 82 -35.59 -6.80 5.88
N LEU A 83 -34.33 -7.25 5.85
CA LEU A 83 -33.34 -6.91 4.83
C LEU A 83 -33.33 -7.98 3.75
N ALA A 84 -33.37 -7.57 2.48
CA ALA A 84 -33.24 -8.51 1.37
C ALA A 84 -31.85 -9.20 1.38
N GLN A 85 -30.81 -8.44 1.73
CA GLN A 85 -29.44 -8.93 1.91
C GLN A 85 -28.67 -8.03 2.89
N SER A 86 -27.58 -8.58 3.46
CA SER A 86 -26.68 -7.87 4.36
C SER A 86 -25.23 -8.27 4.08
N LEU A 87 -24.31 -7.33 4.29
CA LEU A 87 -22.87 -7.55 4.23
C LEU A 87 -22.23 -6.99 5.49
N VAL A 88 -21.35 -7.76 6.12
CA VAL A 88 -20.67 -7.35 7.34
C VAL A 88 -19.18 -7.48 7.12
N LEU A 89 -18.48 -6.34 7.09
CA LEU A 89 -17.03 -6.31 7.02
C LEU A 89 -16.45 -6.83 8.34
N ALA A 90 -15.56 -7.83 8.26
CA ALA A 90 -14.75 -8.21 9.40
C ALA A 90 -13.64 -7.17 9.54
N ALA A 91 -13.68 -6.38 10.61
CA ALA A 91 -12.55 -5.53 10.97
C ALA A 91 -11.31 -6.41 11.15
N SER A 92 -10.24 -6.13 10.41
CA SER A 92 -8.96 -6.79 10.67
C SER A 92 -8.45 -6.35 12.04
N PRO A 93 -7.96 -7.27 12.89
CA PRO A 93 -7.24 -6.87 14.08
C PRO A 93 -6.04 -6.02 13.65
N GLU A 94 -5.86 -4.88 14.31
CA GLU A 94 -4.74 -3.98 13.99
C GLU A 94 -3.41 -4.72 14.20
N PRO A 95 -2.46 -4.65 13.26
CA PRO A 95 -1.12 -5.13 13.51
C PRO A 95 -0.45 -4.16 14.49
N ASN A 96 -0.47 -4.51 15.78
CA ASN A 96 0.34 -3.95 16.88
C ASN A 96 1.00 -2.58 16.58
N GLY A 97 0.28 -1.49 16.81
CA GLY A 97 0.83 -0.15 16.77
C GLY A 97 -0.29 0.90 16.73
N GLU A 98 -0.22 1.86 17.65
CA GLU A 98 -1.12 3.02 17.75
C GLU A 98 -1.21 3.74 16.39
N GLN A 99 -2.20 3.38 15.56
CA GLN A 99 -2.56 4.22 14.42
C GLN A 99 -3.47 5.33 14.92
N PRO A 100 -3.30 6.58 14.43
CA PRO A 100 -4.26 7.63 14.71
C PRO A 100 -5.67 7.16 14.31
N GLU A 101 -6.65 7.30 15.19
CA GLU A 101 -8.05 6.86 14.99
C GLU A 101 -8.63 7.33 13.63
N ALA A 102 -8.22 8.51 13.17
CA ALA A 102 -8.60 9.05 11.86
C ALA A 102 -8.11 8.20 10.66
N ALA A 103 -6.89 7.65 10.75
CA ALA A 103 -6.34 6.76 9.73
C ALA A 103 -7.10 5.43 9.71
N HIS A 104 -7.41 4.87 10.89
CA HIS A 104 -8.21 3.66 11.03
C HIS A 104 -9.60 3.78 10.40
N ASN A 105 -10.33 4.85 10.71
CA ASN A 105 -11.66 5.11 10.16
C ASN A 105 -11.62 5.27 8.63
N THR A 106 -10.58 5.88 8.09
CA THR A 106 -10.39 6.02 6.64
C THR A 106 -10.20 4.67 5.96
N VAL A 107 -9.45 3.75 6.58
CA VAL A 107 -9.25 2.39 6.06
C VAL A 107 -10.56 1.60 6.07
N ILE A 108 -11.31 1.64 7.18
CA ILE A 108 -12.61 0.96 7.28
C ILE A 108 -13.59 1.52 6.22
N ALA A 109 -13.68 2.84 6.08
CA ALA A 109 -14.56 3.46 5.10
C ALA A 109 -14.22 3.02 3.66
N ARG A 110 -12.92 2.95 3.33
CA ARG A 110 -12.46 2.45 2.03
C ARG A 110 -12.82 0.98 1.81
N GLN A 111 -12.64 0.14 2.83
CA GLN A 111 -12.96 -1.29 2.76
C GLN A 111 -14.47 -1.53 2.64
N LEU A 112 -15.29 -0.79 3.38
CA LEU A 112 -16.74 -0.79 3.25
C LEU A 112 -17.18 -0.40 1.85
N GLY A 113 -16.63 0.70 1.31
CA GLY A 113 -16.91 1.14 -0.06
C GLY A 113 -16.54 0.07 -1.10
N ALA A 114 -15.39 -0.57 -0.95
CA ALA A 114 -14.97 -1.66 -1.84
C ALA A 114 -15.88 -2.90 -1.73
N LEU A 115 -16.35 -3.24 -0.52
CA LEU A 115 -17.28 -4.35 -0.30
C LEU A 115 -18.64 -4.07 -0.95
N ALA A 116 -19.17 -2.87 -0.76
CA ALA A 116 -20.42 -2.42 -1.37
C ALA A 116 -20.33 -2.38 -2.90
N ALA A 117 -19.22 -1.87 -3.46
CA ALA A 117 -19.00 -1.83 -4.90
C ALA A 117 -18.96 -3.24 -5.51
N ARG A 118 -18.28 -4.19 -4.87
CA ARG A 118 -18.28 -5.59 -5.30
C ARG A 118 -19.68 -6.18 -5.34
N PHE A 119 -20.44 -5.99 -4.27
CA PHE A 119 -21.82 -6.49 -4.17
C PHE A 119 -22.74 -5.92 -5.24
N LEU A 120 -22.67 -4.61 -5.49
CA LEU A 120 -23.47 -3.98 -6.53
C LEU A 120 -23.10 -4.50 -7.91
N ASN A 121 -21.80 -4.69 -8.21
CA ASN A 121 -21.36 -5.25 -9.48
C ASN A 121 -21.88 -6.67 -9.70
N GLU A 122 -21.85 -7.53 -8.67
CA GLU A 122 -22.40 -8.88 -8.74
C GLU A 122 -23.90 -8.86 -9.04
N ARG A 123 -24.66 -7.97 -8.40
CA ARG A 123 -26.12 -7.86 -8.60
C ARG A 123 -26.52 -7.23 -9.93
N ILE A 124 -25.76 -6.25 -10.42
CA ILE A 124 -26.02 -5.62 -11.72
C ILE A 124 -25.70 -6.60 -12.85
N ALA A 125 -24.66 -7.42 -12.71
CA ALA A 125 -24.28 -8.41 -13.73
C ALA A 125 -25.24 -9.62 -13.80
N GLU A 126 -26.05 -9.85 -12.77
CA GLU A 126 -27.04 -10.93 -12.70
C GLU A 126 -28.42 -10.55 -13.32
N ASN A 127 -28.60 -9.30 -13.77
CA ASN A 127 -29.79 -8.80 -14.47
C ASN A 127 -29.48 -8.46 -15.94
#